data_AF-A0A1V2YGW1-F1
#
_entry.id   AF-A0A1V2YGW1-F1
#
_cell.length_a   1.000
_cell.length_b   1.000
_cell.length_c   1.000
_cell.angle_alpha   90.00
_cell.angle_beta   90.00
_cell.angle_gamma   90.00
#
_symmetry.space_group_name_H-M   'P 1'
#
loop_
_entity.id
_entity.type
_entity.pdbx_description
1 polymer ?
#
loop_
_entity_poly.entity_id
_entity_poly.type
_entity_poly.pdbx_seq_one_letter_code
_entity_poly.pdbx_strand_id
1 'polypeptide(L)' 'MDLVLILKVAGIGLGIWAIQEILQQADMKSASSYVGIIGTLVLLMFMITEIVNFFETVQTFFTF' A
#
# COMPACT_ATOMS: atom_id res chain seq x y z
N MET A 1 -5.68 -14.80 2.50
CA MET A 1 -5.16 -13.48 2.93
C MET A 1 -4.23 -13.73 4.09
N ASP A 2 -2.93 -13.71 3.84
CA ASP A 2 -1.91 -13.87 4.89
C ASP A 2 -2.00 -12.70 5.87
N LEU A 3 -1.99 -12.99 7.18
CA LEU A 3 -1.95 -12.00 8.26
C LEU A 3 -0.78 -11.03 8.09
N VAL A 4 0.35 -11.52 7.55
CA VAL A 4 1.54 -10.74 7.24
C VAL A 4 1.24 -9.66 6.19
N LEU A 5 0.40 -9.97 5.21
CA LEU A 5 0.02 -9.03 4.15
C LEU A 5 -0.80 -7.86 4.71
N ILE A 6 -1.79 -8.18 5.55
CA ILE A 6 -2.63 -7.19 6.22
C ILE A 6 -1.75 -6.25 7.05
N LEU A 7 -0.80 -6.82 7.80
CA LEU A 7 0.11 -6.04 8.64
C LEU A 7 1.02 -5.12 7.81
N LYS A 8 1.50 -5.58 6.65
CA LYS A 8 2.32 -4.77 5.73
C LYS A 8 1.53 -3.58 5.18
N VAL A 9 0.33 -3.83 4.66
CA VAL A 9 -0.53 -2.77 4.09
C VAL A 9 -0.92 -1.76 5.16
N ALA A 10 -1.34 -2.22 6.33
CA ALA A 10 -1.69 -1.36 7.46
C ALA A 10 -0.48 -0.56 7.98
N GLY A 11 0.68 -1.19 8.11
CA GLY A 11 1.91 -0.54 8.55
C GLY A 11 2.36 0.57 7.61
N ILE A 12 2.31 0.31 6.29
CA ILE A 12 2.61 1.32 5.27
C ILE A 12 1.61 2.47 5.34
N GLY A 13 0.31 2.18 5.46
CA GLY A 13 -0.73 3.20 5.58
C GLY A 13 -0.55 4.10 6.82
N LEU A 14 -0.29 3.51 7.98
CA LEU A 14 -0.02 4.24 9.22
C LEU A 14 1.27 5.07 9.13
N GLY A 15 2.32 4.54 8.48
CA GLY A 15 3.56 5.26 8.25
C GLY A 15 3.37 6.48 7.35
N ILE A 16 2.66 6.33 6.23
CA ILE A 16 2.31 7.45 5.32
C ILE A 16 1.51 8.51 6.08
N TRP A 17 0.51 8.09 6.87
CA TRP A 17 -0.30 9.00 7.68
C TRP A 17 0.56 9.78 8.68
N ALA A 18 1.44 9.11 9.41
CA ALA A 18 2.34 9.77 10.37
C ALA A 18 3.26 10.80 9.69
N ILE A 19 3.78 10.48 8.50
CA ILE A 19 4.61 11.41 7.72
C ILE A 19 3.79 12.63 7.26
N GLN A 20 2.57 12.43 6.78
CA GLN A 20 1.69 13.53 6.39
C GLN A 20 1.40 14.46 7.57
N GLU A 21 1.09 13.91 8.73
CA GLU A 21 0.82 14.66 9.95
C GLU A 21 2.02 15.54 10.36
N ILE A 22 3.23 14.98 10.34
CA ILE A 22 4.46 15.72 10.61
C ILE A 22 4.68 16.84 9.58
N LEU A 23 4.46 16.58 8.30
CA LEU A 23 4.62 17.58 7.23
C LEU A 23 3.59 18.70 7.34
N GLN A 24 2.36 18.40 7.76
CA GLN A 24 1.33 19.40 8.01
C GLN A 24 1.69 20.28 9.21
N GLN A 25 2.23 19.69 10.29
CA GLN A 25 2.71 20.45 11.45
C GLN A 25 3.89 21.36 11.12
N ALA A 26 4.71 20.99 10.13
CA ALA A 26 5.80 21.82 9.60
C ALA A 26 5.35 22.88 8.56
N ASP A 27 4.04 23.05 8.35
CA ASP A 27 3.42 23.91 7.32
C ASP A 27 3.85 23.57 5.87
N MET A 28 4.34 22.35 5.64
CA MET A 28 4.77 21.82 4.34
C MET A 28 3.61 21.15 3.59
N LYS A 29 2.50 21.88 3.40
CA LYS A 29 1.23 21.33 2.85
C LYS A 29 1.38 20.66 1.48
N SER A 30 2.18 21.24 0.59
CA SER A 30 2.45 20.65 -0.74
C SER A 30 3.15 19.30 -0.61
N ALA A 31 4.17 19.20 0.25
CA ALA A 31 4.90 17.96 0.49
C ALA A 31 3.98 16.88 1.11
N SER A 32 3.12 17.26 2.07
CA SER A 32 2.12 16.35 2.64
C SER A 32 1.19 15.79 1.57
N SER A 33 0.73 16.62 0.63
CA SER A 33 -0.13 16.18 -0.47
C SER A 33 0.60 15.19 -1.40
N TYR A 34 1.85 15.50 -1.78
CA TYR A 34 2.65 14.61 -2.61
C TYR A 34 2.92 13.26 -1.93
N VAL A 35 3.19 13.24 -0.62
CA VAL A 35 3.36 12.00 0.16
C VAL A 35 2.07 11.17 0.14
N GLY A 36 0.90 11.79 0.21
CA GLY A 36 -0.37 11.06 0.09
C GLY A 36 -0.59 10.42 -1.27
N ILE A 37 -0.27 11.15 -2.34
CA ILE A 37 -0.35 10.62 -3.71
C ILE A 37 0.62 9.46 -3.89
N ILE A 38 1.90 9.65 -3.53
CA ILE A 38 2.94 8.63 -3.66
C ILE A 38 2.62 7.41 -2.79
N GLY A 39 2.20 7.63 -1.54
CA GLY A 39 1.83 6.58 -0.62
C GLY A 39 0.67 5.71 -1.15
N THR A 40 -0.32 6.35 -1.77
CA THR A 40 -1.42 5.65 -2.43
C THR A 40 -0.93 4.80 -3.62
N LEU A 41 -0.05 5.35 -4.46
CA LEU A 41 0.55 4.60 -5.58
C LEU A 41 1.33 3.38 -5.11
N VAL A 42 2.09 3.50 -4.01
CA VAL A 42 2.83 2.37 -3.42
C VAL A 42 1.87 1.28 -2.97
N LEU A 43 0.78 1.63 -2.27
CA LEU A 43 -0.24 0.66 -1.86
C LEU A 43 -0.91 -0.04 -3.05
N LEU A 44 -1.18 0.70 -4.14
CA LEU A 44 -1.73 0.12 -5.36
C LEU A 44 -0.77 -0.89 -6.01
N MET A 45 0.55 -0.63 -6.02
CA MET A 45 1.52 -1.60 -6.51
C MET A 45 1.49 -2.90 -5.71
N PHE A 46 1.41 -2.81 -4.37
CA PHE A 46 1.25 -3.99 -3.52
C PHE A 46 -0.03 -4.76 -3.82
N MET A 47 -1.15 -4.06 -4.00
CA MET A 47 -2.43 -4.68 -4.36
C MET A 47 -2.36 -5.43 -5.69
N ILE A 48 -1.71 -4.85 -6.72
CA ILE A 48 -1.57 -5.49 -8.03
C ILE A 48 -0.81 -6.81 -7.91
N THR A 49 0.30 -6.83 -7.18
CA THR A 49 1.07 -8.07 -6.95
C THR A 49 0.20 -9.17 -6.34
N GLU A 50 -0.63 -8.84 -5.35
CA GLU A 50 -1.51 -9.82 -4.72
C GLU A 50 -2.63 -10.32 -5.63
N ILE A 51 -3.17 -9.43 -6.48
CA ILE A 51 -4.14 -9.84 -7.49
C ILE A 51 -3.50 -10.82 -8.48
N VAL A 52 -2.29 -10.54 -8.96
CA VAL A 52 -1.57 -11.44 -9.88
C VAL A 52 -1.30 -12.79 -9.21
N ASN A 53 -0.76 -12.80 -7.98
CA ASN A 53 -0.51 -14.02 -7.21
C ASN A 53 -1.79 -14.86 -7.03
N PHE A 54 -2.92 -14.19 -6.78
CA PHE A 54 -4.22 -14.85 -6.69
C PHE A 54 -4.60 -15.50 -8.02
N PHE A 55 -4.47 -14.79 -9.14
CA PHE A 55 -4.78 -15.34 -10.47
C PHE A 55 -3.87 -16.53 -10.82
N GLU A 56 -2.57 -16.45 -10.56
CA GLU A 56 -1.63 -17.55 -10.78
C GLU A 56 -1.99 -18.78 -9.94
N THR A 57 -2.38 -18.57 -8.68
CA THR A 57 -2.85 -19.64 -7.79
C THR A 57 -4.09 -20.31 -8.38
N VAL A 58 -5.08 -19.51 -8.79
CA VAL A 58 -6.32 -20.02 -9.41
C VAL A 58 -6.01 -20.79 -10.70
N GLN A 59 -5.16 -20.27 -11.59
CA GLN A 59 -4.76 -20.97 -12.81
C GLN A 59 -4.12 -22.32 -12.52
N THR A 60 -3.25 -22.39 -11.50
CA THR A 60 -2.61 -23.64 -11.07
C THR A 60 -3.65 -24.68 -10.64
N PHE A 61 -4.73 -24.28 -9.97
CA PHE A 61 -5.81 -25.19 -9.58
C PHE A 61 -6.59 -25.77 -10.78
N PHE A 62 -6.70 -25.04 -11.89
CA PHE A 62 -7.46 -25.47 -13.07
C PHE A 62 -6.62 -26.15 -14.15
N THR A 63 -5.28 -26.07 -14.07
CA THR A 63 -4.36 -26.67 -15.05
C THR A 63 -3.81 -28.03 -14.57
N PHE A 64 -4.24 -28.52 -13.41
CA PHE A 64 -3.98 -29.85 -12.87
C PHE A 64 -5.08 -30.86 -13.20
#